data_AF-A0A0F9BDL6-F1
#
_entry.id   AF-A0A0F9BDL6-F1
#
_cell.length_a   1.000
_cell.length_b   1.000
_cell.length_c   1.000
_cell.angle_alpha   90.00
_cell.angle_beta   90.00
_cell.angle_gamma   90.00
#
_symmetry.space_group_name_H-M   'P 1'
#
loop_
_entity.id
_entity.type
_entity.pdbx_description
1 polymer ?
#
loop_
_entity_poly.entity_id
_entity_poly.type
_entity_poly.pdbx_seq_one_letter_code
_entity_poly.pdbx_strand_id
1 'polypeptide(L)'
;GQIPLAAQAAITAQVPIVAQVPIVVQETKIIQEQRAIQQQRAAQRARAIQEAKVIQEALTIQQPRAIQQPRSIQQQRLQQQQRTLQKVVVRVLRGRVGVPAEVVRVPRIGEPPPPPPGRLLFPSRLGRGVTKKAFRTQIRRGQRKGDRFVTVKGNTLPRNRAINLGAGITDSTTAASFRLMRKGTTTLPDDPRFNLKAKFRGIKGKSKLPPRTFVERRRFRIDTPGEKQGIPFSPERLPRLREAIERKRQRRIRRALPPGRLPRSLRTGRGRVSVFL
;
A
#
# COMPACT_ATOMS: atom_id res chain seq x y z
N GLY A 1 -15.64 71.34 69.79
CA GLY A 1 -14.40 71.38 70.57
C GLY A 1 -13.27 70.83 69.73
N GLN A 2 -12.34 71.70 69.34
CA GLN A 2 -11.12 71.35 68.62
C GLN A 2 -10.12 70.73 69.62
N ILE A 3 -9.43 69.66 69.22
CA ILE A 3 -8.30 69.08 69.96
C ILE A 3 -7.09 69.08 69.00
N PRO A 4 -5.87 69.41 69.47
CA PRO A 4 -4.86 70.02 68.63
C PRO A 4 -3.80 69.05 68.08
N LEU A 5 -3.10 69.62 67.11
CA LEU A 5 -1.88 69.21 66.42
C LEU A 5 -0.66 69.31 67.35
N ALA A 6 0.26 68.32 67.26
CA ALA A 6 1.67 68.26 67.71
C ALA A 6 1.91 66.92 68.45
N ALA A 7 2.96 66.12 68.26
CA ALA A 7 4.24 66.29 67.59
C ALA A 7 4.87 64.91 67.29
N GLN A 8 5.71 64.90 66.23
CA GLN A 8 7.01 64.25 66.12
C GLN A 8 7.21 62.81 66.66
N ALA A 9 7.57 61.91 65.75
CA ALA A 9 8.83 61.17 65.89
C ALA A 9 9.30 60.68 64.52
N ALA A 10 10.54 61.04 64.20
CA ALA A 10 11.25 60.63 63.00
C ALA A 10 11.53 59.12 63.03
N ILE A 11 11.27 58.44 61.92
CA ILE A 11 11.88 57.14 61.62
C ILE A 11 12.40 57.21 60.19
N THR A 12 13.60 57.77 60.06
CA THR A 12 14.49 57.55 58.94
C THR A 12 15.05 56.13 59.03
N ALA A 13 14.38 55.17 58.38
CA ALA A 13 14.95 53.86 58.10
C ALA A 13 15.46 53.86 56.65
N GLN A 14 16.76 54.09 56.48
CA GLN A 14 17.47 53.86 55.24
C GLN A 14 17.40 52.37 54.91
N VAL A 15 16.71 52.03 53.83
CA VAL A 15 16.72 50.69 53.24
C VAL A 15 17.99 50.57 52.39
N PRO A 16 18.80 49.51 52.55
CA PRO A 16 19.99 49.32 51.72
C PRO A 16 19.57 49.11 50.26
N ILE A 17 20.12 49.94 49.36
CA ILE A 17 20.05 49.76 47.91
C ILE A 17 20.78 48.45 47.59
N VAL A 18 20.00 47.39 47.39
CA VAL A 18 20.50 46.11 46.89
C VAL A 18 20.95 46.32 45.45
N ALA A 19 22.24 46.09 45.21
CA ALA A 19 22.86 46.08 43.89
C ALA A 19 22.10 45.16 42.93
N GLN A 20 21.34 45.75 42.00
CA GLN A 20 20.67 45.03 40.91
C GLN A 20 21.56 44.94 39.68
N VAL A 21 22.58 44.07 39.67
CA VAL A 21 23.18 43.55 38.43
C VAL A 21 23.73 42.16 38.76
N PRO A 22 23.20 41.04 38.19
CA PRO A 22 23.47 40.68 36.80
C PRO A 22 22.36 39.84 36.13
N ILE A 23 21.13 40.34 36.04
CA ILE A 23 20.06 39.60 35.33
C ILE A 23 20.22 39.75 33.81
N VAL A 24 20.72 40.89 33.33
CA VAL A 24 20.87 41.20 31.89
C VAL A 24 21.90 40.29 31.19
N VAL A 25 22.91 39.77 31.91
CA VAL A 25 23.96 38.93 31.32
C VAL A 25 23.49 37.50 31.06
N GLN A 26 22.52 36.99 31.83
CA GLN A 26 21.97 35.65 31.58
C GLN A 26 20.98 35.64 30.40
N GLU A 27 20.14 36.67 30.27
CA GLU A 27 19.19 36.76 29.15
C GLU A 27 19.90 36.89 27.79
N THR A 28 21.00 37.64 27.75
CA THR A 28 21.80 37.78 26.51
C THR A 28 22.43 36.46 26.06
N LYS A 29 22.88 35.60 26.99
CA LYS A 29 23.38 34.25 26.67
C LYS A 29 22.26 33.34 26.13
N ILE A 30 21.08 33.36 26.74
CA ILE A 30 19.93 32.55 26.31
C ILE A 30 19.47 32.96 24.90
N ILE A 31 19.48 34.25 24.57
CA ILE A 31 19.11 34.75 23.23
C ILE A 31 20.14 34.33 22.17
N GLN A 32 21.44 34.32 22.50
CA GLN A 32 22.48 33.87 21.58
C GLN A 32 22.38 32.36 21.29
N GLU A 33 22.10 31.54 22.30
CA GLU A 33 21.89 30.09 22.10
C GLU A 33 20.67 29.80 21.21
N GLN A 34 19.56 30.54 21.40
CA GLN A 34 18.39 30.39 20.54
C GLN A 34 18.67 30.76 19.07
N ARG A 35 19.47 31.82 18.83
CA ARG A 35 19.92 32.17 17.47
C ARG A 35 20.81 31.08 16.86
N ALA A 36 21.73 30.51 17.64
CA ALA A 36 22.58 29.40 17.18
C ALA A 36 21.75 28.16 16.79
N ILE A 37 20.75 27.79 17.59
CA ILE A 37 19.85 26.66 17.29
C ILE A 37 19.00 26.92 16.03
N GLN A 38 18.52 28.15 15.81
CA GLN A 38 17.81 28.50 14.58
C GLN A 38 18.70 28.42 13.34
N GLN A 39 19.94 28.93 13.43
CA GLN A 39 20.91 28.83 12.33
C GLN A 39 21.26 27.39 12.00
N GLN A 40 21.45 26.53 13.01
CA GLN A 40 21.73 25.12 12.79
C GLN A 40 20.56 24.38 12.12
N ARG A 41 19.30 24.71 12.48
CA ARG A 41 18.10 24.19 11.80
C ARG A 41 17.96 24.71 10.37
N ALA A 42 18.34 25.96 10.11
CA ALA A 42 18.34 26.53 8.76
C ALA A 42 19.39 25.84 7.86
N ALA A 43 20.59 25.58 8.39
CA ALA A 43 21.65 24.85 7.69
C ALA A 43 21.25 23.39 7.37
N GLN A 44 20.60 22.70 8.31
CA GLN A 44 20.07 21.35 8.07
C GLN A 44 18.98 21.33 6.99
N ARG A 45 18.09 22.33 6.97
CA ARG A 45 17.08 22.47 5.92
C ARG A 45 17.71 22.75 4.55
N ALA A 46 18.75 23.59 4.49
CA ALA A 46 19.47 23.88 3.26
C ALA A 46 20.15 22.62 2.67
N ARG A 47 20.79 21.80 3.52
CA ARG A 47 21.36 20.50 3.10
C ARG A 47 20.29 19.54 2.58
N ALA A 48 19.15 19.42 3.28
CA ALA A 48 18.04 18.58 2.84
C ALA A 48 17.44 19.03 1.49
N ILE A 49 17.42 20.33 1.20
CA ILE A 49 16.97 20.87 -0.09
C ILE A 49 17.97 20.56 -1.21
N GLN A 50 19.27 20.63 -0.93
CA GLN A 50 20.30 20.24 -1.90
C GLN A 50 20.26 18.74 -2.21
N GLU A 51 20.14 17.88 -1.20
CA GLU A 51 19.98 16.44 -1.41
C GLU A 51 18.70 16.10 -2.20
N ALA A 52 17.60 16.79 -1.92
CA ALA A 52 16.36 16.61 -2.68
C ALA A 52 16.51 17.00 -4.17
N LYS A 53 17.27 18.06 -4.48
CA LYS A 53 17.59 18.45 -5.87
C LYS A 53 18.46 17.40 -6.57
N VAL A 54 19.49 16.90 -5.90
CA VAL A 54 20.38 15.84 -6.45
C VAL A 54 19.59 14.56 -6.74
N ILE A 55 18.63 14.18 -5.89
CA ILE A 55 17.75 13.02 -6.12
C ILE A 55 16.80 13.27 -7.30
N GLN A 56 16.33 14.50 -7.48
CA GLN A 56 15.44 14.85 -8.59
C GLN A 56 16.17 14.81 -9.95
N GLU A 57 17.45 15.25 -9.97
CA GLU A 57 18.34 15.15 -11.13
C GLU A 57 18.70 13.69 -11.44
N ALA A 58 19.01 12.87 -10.43
CA ALA A 58 19.24 11.44 -10.60
C ALA A 58 18.01 10.69 -11.16
N LEU A 59 16.80 11.08 -10.75
CA LEU A 59 15.55 10.53 -11.29
C LEU A 59 15.26 10.99 -12.72
N THR A 60 15.78 12.13 -13.17
CA THR A 60 15.60 12.59 -14.56
C THR A 60 16.53 11.87 -15.53
N ILE A 61 17.71 11.42 -15.07
CA ILE A 61 18.65 10.62 -15.89
C ILE A 61 18.14 9.18 -16.07
N GLN A 62 17.30 8.67 -15.18
CA GLN A 62 16.66 7.34 -15.29
C GLN A 62 15.24 7.37 -15.88
N GLN A 63 14.96 8.24 -16.86
CA GLN A 63 13.85 7.94 -17.76
C GLN A 63 14.30 6.90 -18.79
N PRO A 64 13.91 5.60 -18.67
CA PRO A 64 14.07 4.70 -19.79
C PRO A 64 13.22 5.24 -20.93
N ARG A 65 13.86 5.62 -22.04
CA ARG A 65 13.20 5.77 -23.33
C ARG A 65 12.24 4.59 -23.48
N ALA A 66 10.95 4.88 -23.59
CA ALA A 66 9.95 3.87 -23.81
C ALA A 66 10.31 3.12 -25.10
N ILE A 67 10.89 1.92 -24.97
CA ILE A 67 11.00 0.96 -26.05
C ILE A 67 9.57 0.48 -26.33
N GLN A 68 8.84 1.28 -27.11
CA GLN A 68 7.73 0.76 -27.87
C GLN A 68 8.34 -0.24 -28.85
N GLN A 69 8.38 -1.54 -28.52
CA GLN A 69 8.25 -2.69 -29.44
C GLN A 69 8.36 -4.01 -28.66
N PRO A 70 7.23 -4.59 -28.20
CA PRO A 70 7.16 -6.05 -28.07
C PRO A 70 6.05 -6.69 -28.90
N ARG A 71 5.21 -5.90 -29.60
CA ARG A 71 4.07 -6.44 -30.37
C ARG A 71 4.49 -7.23 -31.61
N SER A 72 5.59 -6.86 -32.27
CA SER A 72 6.09 -7.55 -33.47
C SER A 72 6.61 -8.96 -33.16
N ILE A 73 7.32 -9.14 -32.05
CA ILE A 73 7.88 -10.44 -31.63
C ILE A 73 6.76 -11.43 -31.27
N GLN A 74 5.68 -10.95 -30.64
CA GLN A 74 4.57 -11.81 -30.24
C GLN A 74 3.75 -12.31 -31.45
N GLN A 75 3.59 -11.49 -32.49
CA GLN A 75 2.96 -11.90 -33.74
C GLN A 75 3.82 -12.91 -34.53
N GLN A 76 5.14 -12.72 -34.59
CA GLN A 76 6.04 -13.69 -35.25
C GLN A 76 6.00 -15.08 -34.58
N ARG A 77 5.92 -15.15 -33.24
CA ARG A 77 5.78 -16.44 -32.53
C ARG A 77 4.47 -17.16 -32.87
N LEU A 78 3.36 -16.43 -32.98
CA LEU A 78 2.07 -17.02 -33.35
C LEU A 78 2.07 -17.55 -34.80
N GLN A 79 2.70 -16.83 -35.74
CA GLN A 79 2.84 -17.32 -37.12
C GLN A 79 3.76 -18.54 -37.24
N GLN A 80 4.86 -18.60 -36.47
CA GLN A 80 5.71 -19.79 -36.45
C GLN A 80 4.98 -21.01 -35.88
N GLN A 81 4.19 -20.85 -34.81
CA GLN A 81 3.39 -21.95 -34.25
C GLN A 81 2.37 -22.50 -35.26
N GLN A 82 1.72 -21.63 -36.03
CA GLN A 82 0.78 -22.07 -37.08
C GLN A 82 1.48 -22.87 -38.19
N ARG A 83 2.68 -22.44 -38.62
CA ARG A 83 3.47 -23.19 -39.63
C ARG A 83 3.93 -24.56 -39.12
N THR A 84 4.29 -24.68 -37.83
CA THR A 84 4.67 -25.98 -37.26
C THR A 84 3.50 -26.95 -37.17
N LEU A 85 2.29 -26.46 -36.83
CA LEU A 85 1.10 -27.31 -36.78
C LEU A 85 0.70 -27.82 -38.17
N GLN A 86 0.76 -26.97 -39.20
CA GLN A 86 0.48 -27.41 -40.58
C GLN A 86 1.46 -28.50 -41.06
N LYS A 87 2.76 -28.37 -40.75
CA LYS A 87 3.76 -29.39 -41.13
C LYS A 87 3.55 -30.73 -40.42
N VAL A 88 3.12 -30.72 -39.15
CA VAL A 88 2.83 -31.96 -38.41
C VAL A 88 1.61 -32.67 -38.99
N VAL A 89 0.54 -31.93 -39.32
CA VAL A 89 -0.67 -32.52 -39.92
C VAL A 89 -0.37 -33.16 -41.27
N VAL A 90 0.43 -32.51 -42.12
CA VAL A 90 0.82 -33.07 -43.44
C VAL A 90 1.69 -34.34 -43.29
N ARG A 91 2.50 -34.43 -42.24
CA ARG A 91 3.36 -35.61 -42.01
C ARG A 91 2.58 -36.81 -41.47
N VAL A 92 1.57 -36.58 -40.64
CA VAL A 92 0.68 -37.64 -40.13
C VAL A 92 -0.19 -38.23 -41.26
N LEU A 93 -0.56 -37.43 -42.26
CA LEU A 93 -1.37 -37.89 -43.38
C LEU A 93 -0.58 -38.69 -44.44
N ARG A 94 0.75 -38.53 -44.53
CA ARG A 94 1.58 -39.28 -45.50
C ARG A 94 2.08 -40.64 -45.01
N GLY A 95 1.94 -40.95 -43.72
CA GLY A 95 2.46 -42.19 -43.13
C GLY A 95 1.51 -43.39 -43.11
N ARG A 96 0.28 -43.26 -43.60
CA ARG A 96 -0.70 -44.36 -43.67
C ARG A 96 -1.17 -44.57 -45.10
N VAL A 97 -0.28 -45.18 -45.89
CA VAL A 97 -0.60 -45.77 -47.19
C VAL A 97 -1.38 -47.07 -46.92
N GLY A 98 -2.59 -47.19 -47.49
CA GLY A 98 -3.31 -48.45 -47.53
C GLY A 98 -4.82 -48.42 -47.26
N VAL A 99 -5.47 -47.25 -47.22
CA VAL A 99 -6.95 -47.20 -47.14
C VAL A 99 -7.49 -46.60 -48.44
N PRO A 100 -8.36 -47.31 -49.19
CA PRO A 100 -8.98 -46.78 -50.39
C PRO A 100 -9.74 -45.49 -50.05
N ALA A 101 -9.58 -44.48 -50.90
CA ALA A 101 -10.16 -43.17 -50.73
C ALA A 101 -11.69 -43.25 -50.80
N GLU A 102 -12.32 -43.45 -49.65
CA GLU A 102 -13.75 -43.24 -49.50
C GLU A 102 -14.00 -41.74 -49.64
N VAL A 103 -14.75 -41.37 -50.69
CA VAL A 103 -15.10 -39.99 -51.02
C VAL A 103 -16.05 -39.49 -49.93
N VAL A 104 -15.49 -39.01 -48.82
CA VAL A 104 -16.23 -38.31 -47.79
C VAL A 104 -16.76 -37.03 -48.43
N ARG A 105 -18.04 -37.04 -48.80
CA ARG A 105 -18.78 -35.86 -49.23
C ARG A 105 -18.78 -34.89 -48.06
N VAL A 106 -17.84 -33.94 -48.07
CA VAL A 106 -17.79 -32.84 -47.09
C VAL A 106 -19.15 -32.14 -47.19
N PRO A 107 -19.97 -32.13 -46.12
CA PRO A 107 -21.22 -31.39 -46.14
C PRO A 107 -20.89 -29.94 -46.46
N ARG A 108 -21.55 -29.40 -47.49
CA ARG A 108 -21.42 -28.00 -47.87
C ARG A 108 -21.76 -27.18 -46.63
N ILE A 109 -20.73 -26.61 -45.99
CA ILE A 109 -20.90 -25.65 -44.91
C ILE A 109 -21.64 -24.49 -45.55
N GLY A 110 -22.94 -24.37 -45.25
CA GLY A 110 -23.77 -23.29 -45.75
C GLY A 110 -23.09 -21.96 -45.48
N GLU A 111 -23.17 -21.05 -46.43
CA GLU A 111 -22.60 -19.72 -46.30
C GLU A 111 -23.02 -19.11 -44.95
N PRO A 112 -22.07 -18.57 -44.16
CA PRO A 112 -22.40 -17.98 -42.88
C PRO A 112 -23.48 -16.92 -43.11
N PRO A 113 -24.54 -16.90 -42.28
CA PRO A 113 -25.64 -15.96 -42.47
C PRO A 113 -25.08 -14.53 -42.56
N PRO A 114 -25.60 -13.70 -43.48
CA PRO A 114 -25.10 -12.36 -43.67
C PRO A 114 -25.08 -11.63 -42.33
N PRO A 115 -24.01 -10.87 -42.02
CA PRO A 115 -23.92 -10.16 -40.77
C PRO A 115 -25.17 -9.28 -40.62
N PRO A 116 -25.83 -9.28 -39.46
CA PRO A 116 -27.04 -8.51 -39.26
C PRO A 116 -26.78 -7.06 -39.68
N PRO A 117 -27.72 -6.42 -40.39
CA PRO A 117 -27.54 -5.06 -40.90
C PRO A 117 -27.03 -4.19 -39.76
N GLY A 118 -25.84 -3.61 -39.98
CA GLY A 118 -25.13 -2.87 -38.95
C GLY A 118 -26.08 -1.86 -38.33
N ARG A 119 -26.48 -2.08 -37.08
CA ARG A 119 -27.29 -1.11 -36.35
C ARG A 119 -26.56 0.21 -36.48
N LEU A 120 -27.16 1.14 -37.22
CA LEU A 120 -26.71 2.52 -37.29
C LEU A 120 -26.61 2.97 -35.84
N LEU A 121 -25.37 3.02 -35.34
CA LEU A 121 -25.04 3.58 -34.05
C LEU A 121 -25.33 5.06 -34.21
N PHE A 122 -26.60 5.44 -34.02
CA PHE A 122 -26.98 6.82 -33.79
C PHE A 122 -25.95 7.36 -32.81
N PRO A 123 -25.26 8.47 -33.14
CA PRO A 123 -24.27 9.05 -32.23
C PRO A 123 -25.02 9.27 -30.93
N SER A 124 -24.80 8.37 -29.98
CA SER A 124 -25.47 8.39 -28.69
C SER A 124 -25.19 9.77 -28.18
N ARG A 125 -26.27 10.58 -28.07
CA ARG A 125 -26.24 12.01 -27.71
C ARG A 125 -24.97 12.27 -26.91
N LEU A 126 -24.12 13.19 -27.36
CA LEU A 126 -22.93 13.71 -26.65
C LEU A 126 -23.26 14.26 -25.23
N GLY A 127 -24.40 13.91 -24.63
CA GLY A 127 -24.43 13.11 -23.41
C GLY A 127 -23.48 13.62 -22.36
N ARG A 128 -23.90 14.73 -21.73
CA ARG A 128 -23.46 15.18 -20.40
C ARG A 128 -22.84 14.00 -19.65
N GLY A 129 -21.51 14.05 -19.49
CA GLY A 129 -20.74 12.94 -18.95
C GLY A 129 -21.43 12.37 -17.72
N VAL A 130 -21.69 11.06 -17.72
CA VAL A 130 -22.47 10.37 -16.69
C VAL A 130 -21.85 10.70 -15.33
N THR A 131 -22.52 11.57 -14.58
CA THR A 131 -22.03 11.98 -13.26
C THR A 131 -22.22 10.82 -12.29
N LYS A 132 -21.15 10.43 -11.62
CA LYS A 132 -21.13 9.35 -10.63
C LYS A 132 -21.09 9.93 -9.23
N LYS A 133 -21.53 9.16 -8.25
CA LYS A 133 -21.37 9.53 -6.83
C LYS A 133 -19.89 9.63 -6.50
N ALA A 134 -19.49 10.72 -5.86
CA ALA A 134 -18.11 10.93 -5.45
C ALA A 134 -17.95 10.69 -3.94
N PHE A 135 -16.76 10.23 -3.57
CA PHE A 135 -16.43 9.78 -2.23
C PHE A 135 -15.12 10.41 -1.77
N ARG A 136 -15.07 10.70 -0.47
CA ARG A 136 -13.89 11.17 0.24
C ARG A 136 -13.43 10.06 1.17
N THR A 137 -12.16 9.72 1.09
CA THR A 137 -11.55 8.68 1.91
C THR A 137 -11.09 9.25 3.24
N GLN A 138 -11.43 8.58 4.33
CA GLN A 138 -10.95 8.92 5.66
C GLN A 138 -10.28 7.71 6.31
N ILE A 139 -9.19 7.95 7.02
CA ILE A 139 -8.35 6.91 7.61
C ILE A 139 -8.41 7.05 9.12
N ARG A 140 -8.52 5.93 9.82
CA ARG A 140 -8.55 5.95 11.28
C ARG A 140 -7.14 6.23 11.81
N ARG A 141 -6.96 7.33 12.55
CA ARG A 141 -5.68 7.70 13.14
C ARG A 141 -5.57 7.14 14.56
N GLY A 142 -4.94 5.99 14.69
CA GLY A 142 -4.65 5.32 15.97
C GLY A 142 -5.14 3.87 16.03
N GLN A 143 -4.80 3.18 17.12
CA GLN A 143 -5.12 1.77 17.36
C GLN A 143 -6.32 1.55 18.29
N ARG A 144 -6.67 2.53 19.12
CA ARG A 144 -7.66 2.42 20.20
C ARG A 144 -9.07 2.60 19.68
N LYS A 145 -10.02 1.87 20.28
CA LYS A 145 -11.44 1.99 19.97
C LYS A 145 -11.91 3.42 20.29
N GLY A 146 -12.48 4.12 19.31
CA GLY A 146 -12.89 5.53 19.45
C GLY A 146 -12.00 6.52 18.69
N ASP A 147 -10.87 6.07 18.14
CA ASP A 147 -9.99 6.94 17.38
C ASP A 147 -10.67 7.61 16.18
N ARG A 148 -10.32 8.89 15.96
CA ARG A 148 -10.94 9.73 14.96
C ARG A 148 -10.51 9.32 13.54
N PHE A 149 -11.46 9.41 12.61
CA PHE A 149 -11.17 9.29 11.19
C PHE A 149 -10.70 10.64 10.65
N VAL A 150 -9.46 10.68 10.16
CA VAL A 150 -8.86 11.86 9.54
C VAL A 150 -9.08 11.79 8.05
N THR A 151 -9.41 12.92 7.45
CA THR A 151 -9.68 12.95 6.02
C THR A 151 -8.40 13.05 5.21
N VAL A 152 -8.26 12.20 4.19
CA VAL A 152 -7.13 12.25 3.26
C VAL A 152 -7.25 13.53 2.42
N LYS A 153 -6.14 14.27 2.26
CA LYS A 153 -6.08 15.46 1.40
C LYS A 153 -6.27 15.02 -0.06
N GLY A 154 -7.15 15.71 -0.78
CA GLY A 154 -7.44 15.40 -2.18
C GLY A 154 -8.91 15.59 -2.55
N ASN A 155 -9.15 15.46 -3.86
CA ASN A 155 -10.46 15.63 -4.47
C ASN A 155 -11.38 14.44 -4.18
N THR A 156 -12.68 14.64 -4.42
CA THR A 156 -13.68 13.59 -4.31
C THR A 156 -13.53 12.62 -5.49
N LEU A 157 -13.31 11.35 -5.17
CA LEU A 157 -13.01 10.30 -6.15
C LEU A 157 -14.24 9.42 -6.42
N PRO A 158 -14.36 8.80 -7.60
CA PRO A 158 -15.35 7.77 -7.81
C PRO A 158 -15.06 6.58 -6.89
N ARG A 159 -16.07 5.73 -6.69
CA ARG A 159 -16.09 4.76 -5.59
C ARG A 159 -14.83 3.89 -5.56
N ASN A 160 -14.52 3.17 -6.64
CA ASN A 160 -13.42 2.20 -6.61
C ASN A 160 -12.06 2.89 -6.44
N ARG A 161 -11.86 4.05 -7.08
CA ARG A 161 -10.65 4.87 -6.86
C ARG A 161 -10.49 5.33 -5.41
N ALA A 162 -11.57 5.78 -4.78
CA ALA A 162 -11.55 6.19 -3.37
C ALA A 162 -11.18 5.01 -2.45
N ILE A 163 -11.69 3.81 -2.77
CA ILE A 163 -11.35 2.61 -2.01
C ILE A 163 -9.88 2.20 -2.25
N ASN A 164 -9.40 2.21 -3.50
CA ASN A 164 -7.99 1.91 -3.82
C ASN A 164 -7.03 2.88 -3.11
N LEU A 165 -7.38 4.17 -3.06
CA LEU A 165 -6.64 5.17 -2.27
C LEU A 165 -6.62 4.82 -0.78
N GLY A 166 -7.77 4.44 -0.20
CA GLY A 166 -7.86 4.05 1.20
C GLY A 166 -7.06 2.79 1.52
N ALA A 167 -7.09 1.81 0.61
CA ALA A 167 -6.31 0.59 0.71
C ALA A 167 -4.80 0.89 0.67
N GLY A 168 -4.33 1.63 -0.34
CA GLY A 168 -2.90 1.95 -0.47
C GLY A 168 -2.31 2.71 0.73
N ILE A 169 -3.10 3.59 1.38
CA ILE A 169 -2.63 4.27 2.59
C ILE A 169 -2.71 3.36 3.81
N THR A 170 -3.73 2.50 3.92
CA THR A 170 -3.79 1.48 4.98
C THR A 170 -2.57 0.56 4.90
N ASP A 171 -2.16 0.18 3.70
CA ASP A 171 -1.02 -0.70 3.43
C ASP A 171 0.34 -0.10 3.85
N SER A 172 0.44 1.22 3.90
CA SER A 172 1.66 1.94 4.30
C SER A 172 1.60 2.49 5.73
N THR A 173 0.48 2.30 6.42
CA THR A 173 0.26 2.85 7.76
C THR A 173 -0.08 1.77 8.78
N THR A 174 0.04 2.08 10.06
CA THR A 174 -0.46 1.20 11.14
C THR A 174 -1.99 1.27 11.27
N ALA A 175 -2.66 2.03 10.40
CA ALA A 175 -4.10 2.22 10.44
C ALA A 175 -4.79 1.03 9.80
N ALA A 176 -5.35 0.13 10.60
CA ALA A 176 -6.01 -1.09 10.11
C ALA A 176 -7.39 -0.87 9.45
N SER A 177 -7.85 0.38 9.28
CA SER A 177 -9.17 0.66 8.72
C SER A 177 -9.30 2.06 8.13
N PHE A 178 -10.08 2.15 7.07
CA PHE A 178 -10.50 3.39 6.43
C PHE A 178 -12.01 3.36 6.16
N ARG A 179 -12.63 4.53 5.97
CA ARG A 179 -14.04 4.65 5.60
C ARG A 179 -14.22 5.57 4.40
N LEU A 180 -15.30 5.34 3.67
CA LEU A 180 -15.73 6.24 2.59
C LEU A 180 -16.89 7.10 3.03
N MET A 181 -16.74 8.41 2.86
CA MET A 181 -17.82 9.38 3.00
C MET A 181 -18.27 9.85 1.64
N ARG A 182 -19.58 9.79 1.36
CA ARG A 182 -20.12 10.36 0.12
C ARG A 182 -19.98 11.88 0.17
N LYS A 183 -19.45 12.49 -0.89
CA LYS A 183 -19.28 13.94 -1.02
C LYS A 183 -19.43 14.35 -2.49
N GLY A 184 -20.63 14.82 -2.86
CA GLY A 184 -20.93 15.33 -4.20
C GLY A 184 -20.98 14.27 -5.31
N THR A 185 -20.80 14.73 -6.54
CA THR A 185 -20.71 13.92 -7.76
C THR A 185 -19.38 14.18 -8.48
N THR A 186 -18.99 13.28 -9.37
CA THR A 186 -17.75 13.37 -10.15
C THR A 186 -18.00 12.84 -11.56
N THR A 187 -17.36 13.46 -12.55
CA THR A 187 -17.31 12.99 -13.94
C THR A 187 -16.12 12.07 -14.19
N LEU A 188 -15.24 11.88 -13.19
CA LEU A 188 -14.06 11.04 -13.32
C LEU A 188 -14.45 9.58 -13.61
N PRO A 189 -13.74 8.90 -14.53
CA PRO A 189 -13.95 7.48 -14.76
C PRO A 189 -13.57 6.68 -13.51
N ASP A 190 -14.36 5.65 -13.19
CA ASP A 190 -14.08 4.78 -12.05
C ASP A 190 -13.05 3.71 -12.44
N ASP A 191 -12.39 3.11 -11.45
CA ASP A 191 -11.43 2.04 -11.68
C ASP A 191 -12.15 0.69 -11.82
N PRO A 192 -12.05 -0.02 -12.97
CA PRO A 192 -12.68 -1.33 -13.13
C PRO A 192 -11.95 -2.42 -12.34
N ARG A 193 -10.66 -2.21 -12.00
CA ARG A 193 -9.84 -3.21 -11.30
C ARG A 193 -9.97 -3.03 -9.80
N PHE A 194 -11.04 -3.60 -9.25
CA PHE A 194 -11.29 -3.54 -7.82
C PHE A 194 -11.54 -4.92 -7.22
N ASN A 195 -10.53 -5.48 -6.52
CA ASN A 195 -10.68 -6.73 -5.77
C ASN A 195 -10.13 -6.63 -4.34
N LEU A 196 -10.88 -5.97 -3.46
CA LEU A 196 -10.53 -5.91 -2.03
C LEU A 196 -11.17 -7.00 -1.18
N LYS A 197 -11.98 -7.90 -1.75
CA LYS A 197 -12.66 -8.97 -0.97
C LYS A 197 -11.66 -9.85 -0.22
N ALA A 198 -10.49 -10.07 -0.80
CA ALA A 198 -9.43 -10.88 -0.21
C ALA A 198 -8.74 -10.21 0.98
N LYS A 199 -8.54 -8.88 0.91
CA LYS A 199 -7.70 -8.10 1.85
C LYS A 199 -8.49 -7.38 2.94
N PHE A 200 -9.56 -6.71 2.55
CA PHE A 200 -10.43 -5.98 3.45
C PHE A 200 -11.72 -6.78 3.70
N ARG A 201 -12.33 -6.51 4.84
CA ARG A 201 -13.67 -6.99 5.16
C ARG A 201 -14.55 -5.82 5.56
N GLY A 202 -15.85 -5.98 5.32
CA GLY A 202 -16.84 -5.12 5.94
C GLY A 202 -16.88 -5.31 7.46
N ILE A 203 -17.63 -4.43 8.09
CA ILE A 203 -17.91 -4.48 9.52
C ILE A 203 -18.71 -5.77 9.81
N LYS A 204 -18.36 -6.48 10.90
CA LYS A 204 -19.08 -7.68 11.35
C LYS A 204 -19.80 -7.42 12.67
N GLY A 205 -21.03 -7.92 12.79
CA GLY A 205 -21.82 -7.90 14.03
C GLY A 205 -22.07 -6.49 14.59
N LYS A 206 -22.16 -6.39 15.92
CA LYS A 206 -22.43 -5.15 16.68
C LYS A 206 -21.19 -4.23 16.84
N SER A 207 -20.36 -4.12 15.81
CA SER A 207 -19.17 -3.26 15.88
C SER A 207 -19.59 -1.79 16.00
N LYS A 208 -18.93 -1.02 16.88
CA LYS A 208 -19.14 0.43 17.02
C LYS A 208 -18.46 1.26 15.91
N LEU A 209 -17.99 0.62 14.83
CA LEU A 209 -17.37 1.33 13.72
C LEU A 209 -18.45 1.99 12.84
N PRO A 210 -18.21 3.19 12.30
CA PRO A 210 -19.14 3.84 11.38
C PRO A 210 -19.42 2.97 10.15
N PRO A 211 -20.62 3.03 9.54
CA PRO A 211 -20.93 2.28 8.33
C PRO A 211 -19.97 2.63 7.19
N ARG A 212 -19.83 1.72 6.21
CA ARG A 212 -18.89 1.84 5.08
C ARG A 212 -17.42 1.98 5.51
N THR A 213 -17.10 1.46 6.69
CA THR A 213 -15.71 1.24 7.12
C THR A 213 -15.23 -0.09 6.55
N PHE A 214 -14.06 -0.05 5.93
CA PHE A 214 -13.31 -1.20 5.46
C PHE A 214 -12.22 -1.49 6.49
N VAL A 215 -12.21 -2.72 7.00
CA VAL A 215 -11.27 -3.17 8.01
C VAL A 215 -10.34 -4.17 7.37
N GLU A 216 -9.04 -3.91 7.43
CA GLU A 216 -8.04 -4.84 6.94
C GLU A 216 -8.09 -6.14 7.76
N ARG A 217 -8.00 -7.28 7.08
CA ARG A 217 -7.93 -8.59 7.76
C ARG A 217 -6.59 -8.73 8.46
N ARG A 218 -6.58 -9.37 9.64
CA ARG A 218 -5.40 -9.49 10.52
C ARG A 218 -4.13 -9.96 9.79
N ARG A 219 -4.23 -10.91 8.87
CA ARG A 219 -3.07 -11.46 8.11
C ARG A 219 -2.36 -10.46 7.19
N PHE A 220 -2.94 -9.28 6.96
CA PHE A 220 -2.35 -8.24 6.11
C PHE A 220 -1.96 -6.98 6.89
N ARG A 221 -2.32 -6.90 8.18
CA ARG A 221 -2.07 -5.71 8.98
C ARG A 221 -0.58 -5.59 9.29
N ILE A 222 -0.12 -4.35 9.31
CA ILE A 222 1.15 -3.96 9.91
C ILE A 222 0.88 -3.75 11.40
N ASP A 223 1.27 -4.73 12.22
CA ASP A 223 1.00 -4.77 13.65
C ASP A 223 2.04 -3.93 14.44
N THR A 224 3.30 -3.84 13.97
CA THR A 224 4.35 -3.06 14.66
C THR A 224 5.01 -1.97 13.79
N PRO A 225 5.46 -0.85 14.38
CA PRO A 225 6.24 0.16 13.65
C PRO A 225 7.53 -0.40 13.03
N GLY A 226 8.11 -1.45 13.62
CA GLY A 226 9.28 -2.15 13.08
C GLY A 226 8.98 -2.96 11.81
N GLU A 227 7.73 -3.40 11.60
CA GLU A 227 7.29 -3.98 10.33
C GLU A 227 7.22 -2.92 9.22
N LYS A 228 6.98 -1.63 9.54
CA LYS A 228 7.04 -0.54 8.55
C LYS A 228 8.46 -0.29 8.03
N GLN A 229 9.47 -0.42 8.89
CA GLN A 229 10.87 -0.23 8.50
C GLN A 229 11.46 -1.48 7.82
N GLY A 230 10.69 -2.57 7.69
CA GLY A 230 11.26 -3.89 7.46
C GLY A 230 10.29 -4.94 6.92
N ILE A 231 9.57 -4.63 5.84
CA ILE A 231 9.40 -5.65 4.79
C ILE A 231 10.03 -5.12 3.48
N PRO A 232 11.36 -5.14 3.33
CA PRO A 232 11.87 -5.93 2.23
C PRO A 232 11.47 -7.38 2.53
N PHE A 233 10.92 -8.06 1.52
CA PHE A 233 10.96 -9.52 1.46
C PHE A 233 12.46 -9.89 1.41
N SER A 234 13.20 -9.82 2.52
CA SER A 234 14.58 -10.28 2.53
C SER A 234 14.48 -11.81 2.44
N PRO A 235 15.04 -12.43 1.38
CA PRO A 235 15.00 -13.88 1.20
C PRO A 235 15.55 -14.62 2.44
N GLU A 236 16.38 -13.94 3.23
CA GLU A 236 17.04 -14.43 4.45
C GLU A 236 16.10 -14.68 5.64
N ARG A 237 14.93 -14.03 5.72
CA ARG A 237 13.96 -14.27 6.81
C ARG A 237 13.00 -15.43 6.52
N LEU A 238 12.87 -15.85 5.26
CA LEU A 238 12.04 -17.00 4.87
C LEU A 238 12.54 -18.33 5.49
N PRO A 239 13.85 -18.64 5.53
CA PRO A 239 14.37 -19.82 6.21
C PRO A 239 13.94 -19.89 7.67
N ARG A 240 14.07 -18.79 8.43
CA ARG A 240 13.70 -18.74 9.85
C ARG A 240 12.20 -18.94 10.06
N LEU A 241 11.37 -18.36 9.19
CA LEU A 241 9.92 -18.55 9.24
C LEU A 241 9.53 -19.99 8.87
N ARG A 242 10.14 -20.58 7.83
CA ARG A 242 9.95 -21.98 7.43
C ARG A 242 10.35 -22.93 8.56
N GLU A 243 11.49 -22.67 9.20
CA GLU A 243 11.97 -23.46 10.33
C GLU A 243 11.03 -23.37 11.54
N ALA A 244 10.49 -22.18 11.83
CA ALA A 244 9.51 -21.99 12.90
C ALA A 244 8.18 -22.72 12.61
N ILE A 245 7.74 -22.76 11.35
CA ILE A 245 6.55 -23.50 10.92
C ILE A 245 6.80 -25.01 11.04
N GLU A 246 7.95 -25.49 10.58
CA GLU A 246 8.31 -26.91 10.68
C GLU A 246 8.47 -27.36 12.14
N ARG A 247 9.11 -26.56 13.02
CA ARG A 247 9.17 -26.85 14.46
C ARG A 247 7.77 -26.98 15.08
N LYS A 248 6.82 -26.11 14.70
CA LYS A 248 5.42 -26.21 15.17
C LYS A 248 4.73 -27.46 14.64
N ARG A 249 4.96 -27.82 13.37
CA ARG A 249 4.42 -29.04 12.75
C ARG A 249 4.95 -30.30 13.45
N GLN A 250 6.27 -30.37 13.67
CA GLN A 250 6.91 -31.47 14.40
C GLN A 250 6.39 -31.60 15.84
N ARG A 251 6.17 -30.49 16.55
CA ARG A 251 5.54 -30.52 17.89
C ARG A 251 4.12 -31.09 17.84
N ARG A 252 3.33 -30.77 16.81
CA ARG A 252 1.99 -31.35 16.63
C ARG A 252 2.05 -32.85 16.35
N ILE A 253 2.95 -33.28 15.46
CA ILE A 253 3.16 -34.70 15.16
C ILE A 253 3.57 -35.47 16.43
N ARG A 254 4.53 -34.94 17.20
CA ARG A 254 4.95 -35.55 18.47
C ARG A 254 3.82 -35.67 19.50
N ARG A 255 2.90 -34.71 19.54
CA ARG A 255 1.74 -34.75 20.44
C ARG A 255 0.66 -35.72 19.97
N ALA A 256 0.54 -35.94 18.66
CA ALA A 256 -0.46 -36.83 18.08
C ALA A 256 -0.05 -38.30 18.10
N LEU A 257 1.24 -38.60 18.24
CA LEU A 257 1.74 -39.97 18.32
C LEU A 257 1.71 -40.48 19.77
N PRO A 258 1.18 -41.68 20.03
CA PRO A 258 1.19 -42.28 21.36
C PRO A 258 2.64 -42.50 21.84
N PRO A 259 2.92 -42.29 23.14
CA PRO A 259 4.24 -42.52 23.69
C PRO A 259 4.66 -43.98 23.44
N GLY A 260 5.76 -44.18 22.71
CA GLY A 260 6.30 -45.53 22.40
C GLY A 260 6.46 -45.87 20.91
N ARG A 261 5.88 -45.10 19.97
CA ARG A 261 6.04 -45.32 18.51
C ARG A 261 6.64 -44.12 17.77
N LEU A 262 7.83 -43.68 18.17
CA LEU A 262 8.60 -42.75 17.34
C LEU A 262 9.45 -43.55 16.33
N PRO A 263 9.34 -43.28 15.01
CA PRO A 263 10.21 -43.92 14.03
C PRO A 263 11.68 -43.63 14.35
N ARG A 264 12.54 -44.65 14.26
CA ARG A 264 13.95 -44.61 14.66
C ARG A 264 14.74 -43.45 14.02
N SER A 265 14.33 -42.97 12.84
CA SER A 265 14.93 -41.85 12.13
C SER A 265 14.83 -40.49 12.84
N LEU A 266 13.97 -40.33 13.86
CA LEU A 266 13.86 -39.10 14.66
C LEU A 266 14.61 -39.16 15.99
N ARG A 267 15.23 -40.30 16.33
CA ARG A 267 15.87 -40.51 17.64
C ARG A 267 17.33 -40.00 17.67
N THR A 268 17.98 -39.87 16.52
CA THR A 268 19.35 -39.36 16.42
C THR A 268 19.32 -37.91 15.92
N GLY A 269 19.43 -36.94 16.83
CA GLY A 269 19.38 -35.49 16.56
C GLY A 269 20.57 -34.91 15.77
N ARG A 270 21.16 -35.66 14.82
CA ARG A 270 22.29 -35.24 13.98
C ARG A 270 22.10 -35.69 12.52
N GLY A 271 20.99 -35.29 11.90
CA GLY A 271 20.84 -35.34 10.45
C GLY A 271 21.34 -34.05 9.84
N ARG A 272 22.57 -34.04 9.29
CA ARG A 272 23.01 -33.00 8.35
C ARG A 272 22.00 -32.96 7.21
N VAL A 273 21.29 -31.85 7.05
CA VAL A 273 20.44 -31.61 5.87
C VAL A 273 21.38 -31.21 4.75
N SER A 274 21.73 -32.15 3.87
CA SER A 274 22.42 -31.86 2.61
C SER A 274 21.44 -31.09 1.73
N VAL A 275 21.63 -29.78 1.61
CA VAL A 275 20.92 -28.96 0.63
C VAL A 275 21.63 -29.19 -0.71
N PHE A 276 21.01 -29.97 -1.60
CA PHE A 276 21.36 -29.93 -3.02
C PHE A 276 20.90 -28.57 -3.56
N LEU A 277 21.88 -27.76 -3.98
CA LEU A 277 21.70 -26.53 -4.76
C LEU A 277 21.32 -26.87 -6.19
#